data_AF-A0A524L527-F1
#
_entry.id   AF-A0A524L527-F1
#
_cell.length_a   1.000
_cell.length_b   1.000
_cell.length_c   1.000
_cell.angle_alpha   90.00
_cell.angle_beta   90.00
_cell.angle_gamma   90.00
#
_symmetry.space_group_name_H-M   'P 1'
#
loop_
_entity.id
_entity.type
_entity.pdbx_description
1 polymer ?
#
loop_
_entity_poly.entity_id
_entity_poly.type
_entity_poly.pdbx_seq_one_letter_code
_entity_poly.pdbx_strand_id
1 'polypeptide(L)'
;MTVEHPEVADLLIRGMADRSKLELGEALRFHNYWISLFVNHQEGFSHAKRSNIPPELWHLFETHVFAFLRAPGLATWWQENKYRFSSEFVAYIDAGEPRR
;
A
#
# COMPACT_ATOMS: atom_id res chain seq x y z
N MET A 1 2.68 8.43 -10.75
CA MET A 1 2.73 9.57 -9.82
C MET A 1 3.83 9.27 -8.81
N THR A 2 5.07 9.59 -9.16
CA THR A 2 6.29 9.28 -8.41
C THR A 2 6.52 10.34 -7.32
N VAL A 3 7.21 9.93 -6.25
CA VAL A 3 7.63 10.73 -5.08
C VAL A 3 8.64 11.85 -5.44
N GLU A 4 8.87 12.08 -6.74
CA GLU A 4 9.81 13.07 -7.29
C GLU A 4 9.33 14.51 -7.10
N HIS A 5 8.06 14.68 -6.70
CA HIS A 5 7.46 15.94 -6.30
C HIS A 5 7.48 16.05 -4.77
N PRO A 6 8.31 16.93 -4.17
CA PRO A 6 8.45 17.08 -2.72
C PRO A 6 7.12 17.27 -1.99
N GLU A 7 6.16 17.96 -2.62
CA GLU A 7 4.82 18.20 -2.11
C GLU A 7 3.97 16.92 -2.01
N VAL A 8 4.21 15.95 -2.89
CA VAL A 8 3.55 14.62 -2.83
C VAL A 8 4.20 13.77 -1.74
N ALA A 9 5.53 13.84 -1.61
CA ALA A 9 6.25 13.13 -0.56
C ALA A 9 5.80 13.57 0.85
N ASP A 10 5.72 14.89 1.09
CA ASP A 10 5.25 15.44 2.37
C ASP A 10 3.82 15.00 2.70
N LEU A 11 2.91 15.10 1.72
CA LEU A 11 1.54 14.62 1.86
C LEU A 11 1.47 13.15 2.29
N LEU A 12 2.24 12.28 1.62
CA LEU A 12 2.23 10.86 1.91
C LEU A 12 2.82 10.57 3.29
N ILE A 13 3.93 11.22 3.66
CA ILE A 13 4.56 11.06 4.98
C ILE A 13 3.59 11.51 6.08
N ARG A 14 2.98 12.69 5.95
CA ARG A 14 2.00 13.20 6.93
C ARG A 14 0.80 12.26 7.05
N GLY A 15 0.22 11.85 5.93
CA GLY A 15 -0.95 10.96 5.94
C GLY A 15 -0.64 9.57 6.46
N MET A 16 0.55 9.04 6.19
CA MET A 16 1.01 7.76 6.75
C MET A 16 1.19 7.83 8.27
N ALA A 17 1.65 8.97 8.79
CA ALA A 17 1.79 9.19 10.22
C ALA A 17 0.43 9.43 10.90
N ASP A 18 -0.40 10.31 10.33
CA ASP A 18 -1.70 10.68 10.89
C ASP A 18 -2.61 11.30 9.82
N ARG A 19 -3.66 10.57 9.44
CA ARG A 19 -4.62 11.00 8.42
C ARG A 19 -5.51 12.15 8.86
N SER A 20 -5.73 12.37 10.16
CA SER A 20 -6.59 13.49 10.59
C SER A 20 -5.95 14.85 10.40
N LYS A 21 -4.66 14.89 10.04
CA LYS A 21 -3.92 16.10 9.70
C LYS A 21 -4.00 16.47 8.22
N LEU A 22 -4.75 15.72 7.43
CA LEU A 22 -4.93 16.00 6.00
C LEU A 22 -6.21 16.81 5.80
N GLU A 23 -6.09 17.89 5.02
CA GLU A 23 -7.25 18.61 4.50
C GLU A 23 -8.04 17.74 3.52
N LEU A 24 -9.31 18.07 3.24
CA LEU A 24 -10.18 17.23 2.40
C LEU A 24 -9.55 16.88 1.04
N GLY A 25 -8.95 17.87 0.36
CA GLY A 25 -8.28 17.66 -0.93
C GLY A 25 -7.03 16.80 -0.82
N GLU A 26 -6.30 16.92 0.28
CA GLU A 26 -5.13 16.10 0.60
C GLU A 26 -5.52 14.65 0.89
N ALA A 27 -6.57 14.45 1.69
CA ALA A 27 -7.09 13.14 2.04
C ALA A 27 -7.54 12.35 0.79
N LEU A 28 -8.18 13.04 -0.18
CA LEU A 28 -8.54 12.43 -1.47
C LEU A 28 -7.32 12.03 -2.29
N ARG A 29 -6.29 12.88 -2.36
CA ARG A 29 -5.04 12.57 -3.08
C ARG A 29 -4.29 11.41 -2.42
N PHE A 30 -4.21 11.41 -1.09
CA PHE A 30 -3.65 10.32 -0.30
C PHE A 30 -4.38 9.00 -0.58
N HIS A 31 -5.72 9.01 -0.50
CA HIS A 31 -6.54 7.84 -0.80
C HIS A 31 -6.30 7.32 -2.22
N ASN A 32 -6.31 8.21 -3.23
CA ASN A 32 -6.09 7.84 -4.62
C ASN A 32 -4.69 7.28 -4.88
N TYR A 33 -3.68 7.79 -4.18
CA TYR A 33 -2.33 7.23 -4.27
C TYR A 33 -2.28 5.80 -3.73
N TRP A 34 -2.75 5.59 -2.51
CA TRP A 34 -2.68 4.27 -1.86
C TRP A 34 -3.58 3.24 -2.52
N ILE A 35 -4.77 3.63 -3.00
CA ILE A 35 -5.62 2.70 -3.73
C ILE A 35 -4.93 2.22 -5.01
N SER A 36 -4.32 3.11 -5.80
CA SER A 36 -3.57 2.74 -7.00
C SER A 36 -2.37 1.86 -6.67
N LEU A 37 -1.62 2.20 -5.61
CA LEU A 37 -0.47 1.40 -5.18
C LEU A 37 -0.88 -0.01 -4.76
N PHE A 38 -1.92 -0.16 -3.94
CA PHE A 38 -2.38 -1.48 -3.50
C PHE A 38 -3.05 -2.30 -4.61
N VAL A 39 -3.70 -1.66 -5.60
CA VAL A 39 -4.19 -2.36 -6.80
C VAL A 39 -3.03 -2.99 -7.56
N ASN A 40 -1.93 -2.25 -7.77
CA ASN A 40 -0.73 -2.79 -8.41
C ASN A 40 -0.09 -3.91 -7.58
N HIS A 41 -0.11 -3.82 -6.25
CA HIS A 41 0.40 -4.90 -5.39
C HIS A 41 -0.47 -6.15 -5.45
N GLN A 42 -1.79 -6.02 -5.54
CA GLN A 42 -2.69 -7.17 -5.73
C GLN A 42 -2.45 -7.85 -7.08
N GLU A 43 -2.25 -7.06 -8.13
CA GLU A 43 -1.89 -7.60 -9.45
C GLU A 43 -0.55 -8.35 -9.38
N GLY A 44 0.47 -7.72 -8.79
CA GLY A 44 1.77 -8.34 -8.53
C GLY A 44 1.66 -9.65 -7.73
N PHE A 45 0.85 -9.68 -6.67
CA PHE A 45 0.57 -10.87 -5.87
C PHE A 45 -0.05 -11.98 -6.73
N SER A 46 -1.00 -11.62 -7.59
CA SER A 46 -1.66 -12.56 -8.50
C SER A 46 -0.67 -13.14 -9.52
N HIS A 47 0.28 -12.34 -10.01
CA HIS A 47 1.36 -12.81 -10.89
C HIS A 47 2.39 -13.66 -10.16
N ALA A 48 2.80 -13.28 -8.95
CA ALA A 48 3.74 -14.03 -8.12
C ALA A 48 3.24 -15.46 -7.87
N LYS A 49 1.96 -15.58 -7.50
CA LYS A 49 1.29 -16.88 -7.32
C LYS A 49 1.32 -17.77 -8.56
N ARG A 50 1.35 -17.17 -9.75
CA ARG A 50 1.39 -17.88 -11.04
C ARG A 50 2.81 -18.08 -11.56
N SER A 51 3.84 -17.72 -10.77
CA SER A 51 5.25 -17.70 -11.19
C SER A 51 5.49 -16.84 -12.44
N ASN A 52 4.68 -15.80 -12.64
CA ASN A 52 4.77 -14.89 -13.79
C ASN A 52 5.66 -13.67 -13.52
N ILE A 53 6.25 -13.56 -12.32
CA ILE A 53 7.28 -12.58 -12.00
C ILE A 53 8.42 -13.25 -11.22
N PRO A 54 9.67 -12.74 -11.35
CA PRO A 54 10.78 -13.28 -10.59
C PRO A 54 10.54 -13.16 -9.07
N PRO A 55 10.84 -14.20 -8.27
CA PRO A 55 10.63 -14.19 -6.83
C PRO A 55 11.31 -13.00 -6.11
N GLU A 56 12.51 -12.63 -6.54
CA GLU A 56 13.26 -11.51 -5.98
C GLU A 56 12.58 -10.16 -6.24
N LEU A 57 11.91 -10.01 -7.39
CA LEU A 57 11.15 -8.81 -7.72
C LEU A 57 9.89 -8.73 -6.86
N TRP A 58 9.20 -9.86 -6.66
CA TRP A 58 8.05 -9.91 -5.77
C TRP A 58 8.45 -9.57 -4.33
N HIS A 59 9.54 -10.17 -3.83
CA HIS A 59 10.05 -9.91 -2.49
C HIS A 59 10.34 -8.43 -2.21
N LEU A 60 10.87 -7.72 -3.21
CA LEU A 60 11.08 -6.27 -3.13
C LEU A 60 9.75 -5.52 -2.94
N PHE A 61 8.72 -5.87 -3.70
CA PHE A 61 7.38 -5.26 -3.57
C PHE A 61 6.75 -5.58 -2.21
N GLU A 62 6.82 -6.84 -1.75
CA GLU A 62 6.32 -7.25 -0.44
C GLU A 62 6.95 -6.42 0.68
N THR A 63 8.28 -6.31 0.66
CA THR A 63 9.04 -5.61 1.71
C THR A 63 8.62 -4.14 1.81
N HIS A 64 8.40 -3.46 0.68
CA HIS A 64 7.94 -2.08 0.69
C HIS A 64 6.52 -1.94 1.24
N VAL A 65 5.58 -2.77 0.80
CA VAL A 65 4.19 -2.66 1.26
C VAL A 65 4.08 -2.89 2.76
N PHE A 66 4.80 -3.88 3.29
CA PHE A 66 4.79 -4.16 4.73
C PHE A 66 5.53 -3.08 5.52
N ALA A 67 6.58 -2.47 4.98
CA ALA A 67 7.24 -1.34 5.62
C ALA A 67 6.29 -0.15 5.77
N PHE A 68 5.51 0.18 4.73
CA PHE A 68 4.55 1.27 4.79
C PHE A 68 3.40 1.01 5.76
N LEU A 69 2.91 -0.24 5.83
CA LEU A 69 1.83 -0.63 6.74
C LEU A 69 2.21 -0.56 8.23
N ARG A 70 3.49 -0.38 8.57
CA ARG A 70 3.91 -0.06 9.94
C ARG A 70 3.52 1.36 10.36
N ALA A 71 3.23 2.24 9.41
CA ALA A 71 2.80 3.60 9.71
C ALA A 71 1.30 3.61 10.09
N PRO A 72 0.92 4.19 11.24
CA PRO A 72 -0.41 4.02 11.81
C PRO A 72 -1.53 4.61 10.94
N GLY A 73 -1.28 5.74 10.27
CA GLY A 73 -2.24 6.34 9.34
C GLY A 73 -2.53 5.44 8.13
N LEU A 74 -1.52 4.76 7.60
CA LEU A 74 -1.72 3.79 6.51
C LEU A 74 -2.34 2.48 7.01
N ALA A 75 -1.96 2.01 8.20
CA ALA A 75 -2.59 0.83 8.82
C ALA A 75 -4.10 1.04 9.01
N THR A 76 -4.50 2.20 9.51
CA THR A 76 -5.92 2.58 9.65
C THR A 76 -6.60 2.69 8.29
N TRP A 77 -5.96 3.31 7.30
CA TRP A 77 -6.48 3.36 5.93
C TRP A 77 -6.70 1.97 5.35
N TRP A 78 -5.77 1.04 5.58
CA TRP A 78 -5.91 -0.34 5.13
C TRP A 78 -7.14 -1.01 5.76
N GLN A 79 -7.34 -0.90 7.08
CA GLN A 79 -8.51 -1.48 7.74
C GLN A 79 -9.84 -0.94 7.19
N GLU A 80 -9.88 0.35 6.86
CA GLU A 80 -11.06 0.99 6.27
C GLU A 80 -11.32 0.58 4.81
N ASN A 81 -10.29 0.18 4.05
CA ASN A 81 -10.39 0.04 2.59
C ASN A 81 -10.12 -1.38 2.07
N LYS A 82 -9.65 -2.29 2.92
CA LYS A 82 -9.28 -3.67 2.51
C LYS A 82 -10.40 -4.45 1.86
N TYR A 83 -11.66 -4.12 2.16
CA TYR A 83 -12.85 -4.72 1.55
C TYR A 83 -12.93 -4.56 0.01
N ARG A 84 -12.15 -3.64 -0.57
CA ARG A 84 -12.08 -3.41 -2.02
C ARG A 84 -11.20 -4.41 -2.76
N PHE A 85 -10.41 -5.18 -2.02
CA PHE A 85 -9.45 -6.13 -2.57
C PHE A 85 -9.98 -7.57 -2.45
N SER A 86 -9.38 -8.48 -3.20
CA SER A 86 -9.68 -9.90 -3.14
C SER A 86 -9.39 -10.44 -1.73
N SER A 87 -10.24 -11.36 -1.26
CA SER A 87 -10.11 -11.97 0.07
C SER A 87 -8.74 -12.63 0.28
N GLU A 88 -8.17 -13.22 -0.76
CA GLU A 88 -6.85 -13.84 -0.69
C GLU A 88 -5.73 -12.82 -0.49
N PHE A 89 -5.76 -11.71 -1.24
CA PHE A 89 -4.78 -10.64 -1.06
C PHE A 89 -4.93 -9.98 0.31
N VAL A 90 -6.16 -9.77 0.78
CA VAL A 90 -6.42 -9.26 2.13
C VAL A 90 -5.84 -10.20 3.19
N ALA A 91 -6.09 -11.50 3.09
CA ALA A 91 -5.54 -12.48 4.03
C ALA A 91 -4.00 -12.51 4.00
N TYR A 92 -3.41 -12.33 2.82
CA TYR A 92 -1.97 -12.24 2.65
C TYR A 92 -1.37 -11.00 3.35
N ILE A 93 -1.97 -9.82 3.16
CA ILE A 93 -1.52 -8.59 3.83
C ILE A 93 -1.77 -8.63 5.34
N ASP A 94 -2.93 -9.11 5.78
CA ASP A 94 -3.29 -9.19 7.21
C ASP A 94 -2.43 -10.21 7.98
N ALA A 95 -1.82 -11.19 7.30
CA ALA A 95 -0.84 -12.08 7.92
C ALA A 95 0.44 -11.36 8.35
N GLY A 96 0.75 -10.19 7.76
CA GLY A 96 1.77 -9.26 8.25
C GLY A 96 3.23 -9.66 7.98
N GLU A 97 3.49 -10.70 7.18
CA GLU A 97 4.85 -11.19 6.93
C GLU A 97 5.12 -11.40 5.42
N PRO A 98 6.27 -10.91 4.89
CA PRO A 98 6.76 -11.32 3.58
C PRO A 98 7.00 -12.83 3.60
N ARG A 99 6.49 -13.57 2.60
CA ARG A 99 6.74 -15.01 2.53
C ARG A 99 8.20 -15.24 2.11
N ARG A 100 8.94 -15.98 2.94
CA ARG A 100 10.31 -16.41 2.67
C ARG A 100 10.35 -17.61 1.72
#